data_AF-A0A7C5JTE8-F1
#
_entry.id   AF-A0A7C5JTE8-F1
#
_cell.length_a   1.000
_cell.length_b   1.000
_cell.length_c   1.000
_cell.angle_alpha   90.00
_cell.angle_beta   90.00
_cell.angle_gamma   90.00
#
_symmetry.space_group_name_H-M   'P 1'
#
loop_
_entity.id
_entity.type
_entity.pdbx_description
1 polymer ?
#
loop_
_entity_poly.entity_id
_entity_poly.type
_entity_poly.pdbx_seq_one_letter_code
_entity_poly.pdbx_strand_id
1 'polypeptide(L)' 'MMPIFSEQDKQKIKQSLERIKNPVKLIFFTQNVGDCQYCDLTEQMLKELCELNPKLS' A
#
# COMPACT_ATOMS: atom_id res chain seq x y z
N MET A 1 -8.70 4.29 -12.26
CA MET A 1 -7.35 3.93 -11.79
C MET A 1 -7.24 2.41 -11.85
N MET A 2 -6.17 1.85 -12.41
CA MET A 2 -5.99 0.40 -12.48
C MET A 2 -5.31 -0.08 -11.19
N PRO A 3 -5.87 -1.05 -10.45
CA PRO A 3 -5.26 -1.55 -9.23
C PRO A 3 -3.89 -2.20 -9.51
N ILE A 4 -2.93 -1.97 -8.63
CA ILE A 4 -1.57 -2.54 -8.72
C ILE A 4 -1.59 -4.02 -8.37
N PHE A 5 -2.38 -4.40 -7.37
CA PHE A 5 -2.51 -5.80 -6.99
C PHE A 5 -3.62 -6.51 -7.75
N SER A 6 -3.31 -7.69 -8.26
CA SER A 6 -4.34 -8.62 -8.73
C SER A 6 -5.22 -9.09 -7.57
N GLU A 7 -6.43 -9.57 -7.84
CA GLU A 7 -7.30 -10.12 -6.79
C GLU A 7 -6.68 -11.30 -6.06
N GLN A 8 -5.90 -12.13 -6.76
CA GLN A 8 -5.17 -13.24 -6.14
C GLN A 8 -4.08 -12.72 -5.16
N ASP A 9 -3.36 -11.67 -5.54
CA ASP A 9 -2.33 -11.09 -4.69
C ASP A 9 -2.94 -10.39 -3.48
N LYS A 10 -4.05 -9.66 -3.65
CA LYS A 10 -4.80 -9.05 -2.54
C LYS A 10 -5.19 -10.08 -1.48
N GLN A 11 -5.63 -11.27 -1.88
CA GLN A 11 -5.96 -12.34 -0.94
C GLN A 11 -4.75 -12.82 -0.13
N LYS A 12 -3.60 -13.05 -0.79
CA LYS A 12 -2.36 -13.48 -0.12
C LYS A 12 -1.80 -12.40 0.81
N ILE A 13 -1.86 -11.14 0.36
CA ILE A 13 -1.43 -9.98 1.16
C ILE A 13 -2.32 -9.86 2.40
N LYS A 14 -3.65 -9.93 2.25
CA LYS A 14 -4.59 -9.86 3.38
C LYS A 14 -4.30 -10.92 4.44
N GLN A 15 -4.11 -12.17 4.03
CA GLN A 15 -3.72 -13.27 4.94
C GLN A 15 -2.40 -13.00 5.66
N SER A 16 -1.44 -12.36 5.00
CA SER A 16 -0.16 -12.00 5.61
C SER A 16 -0.32 -10.86 6.62
N LEU A 17 -1.17 -9.87 6.30
CA LEU A 17 -1.44 -8.70 7.16
C LEU A 17 -2.26 -9.06 8.41
N GLU A 18 -3.00 -10.16 8.44
CA GLU A 18 -3.72 -10.64 9.65
C GLU A 18 -2.80 -10.84 10.86
N ARG A 19 -1.51 -11.08 10.63
CA ARG A 19 -0.50 -11.25 11.69
C ARG A 19 -0.17 -9.94 12.43
N ILE A 20 -0.56 -8.79 11.88
CA ILE A 20 -0.35 -7.48 12.50
C ILE A 20 -1.25 -7.34 13.73
N LYS A 21 -0.64 -7.23 14.90
CA LYS A 21 -1.36 -7.13 16.19
C LYS A 21 -1.78 -5.70 16.52
N ASN A 22 -0.88 -4.74 16.27
CA ASN A 22 -1.03 -3.34 16.64
C ASN A 22 -1.21 -2.46 15.39
N PRO A 23 -1.81 -1.26 15.52
CA PRO A 23 -1.82 -0.28 14.44
C PRO A 23 -0.40 0.04 13.95
N VAL A 24 -0.23 0.16 12.63
CA VAL A 24 1.04 0.46 11.97
C VAL A 24 0.83 1.68 11.09
N LYS A 25 1.67 2.70 11.28
CA LYS A 25 1.67 3.91 10.47
C LYS A 25 2.68 3.79 9.33
N LEU A 26 2.24 3.96 8.10
CA LEU A 26 3.07 4.03 6.90
C LEU A 26 3.40 5.49 6.61
N ILE A 27 4.69 5.84 6.64
CA ILE A 27 5.14 7.21 6.34
C ILE A 27 5.81 7.22 4.98
N PHE A 28 5.13 7.79 3.99
CA PHE A 28 5.63 7.92 2.63
C PHE A 28 6.31 9.28 2.43
N PHE A 29 7.60 9.26 2.15
CA PHE A 29 8.36 10.44 1.76
C PHE A 29 8.54 10.45 0.25
N THR A 30 8.04 11.50 -0.40
CA THR A 30 8.16 11.70 -1.85
C THR A 30 8.66 13.10 -2.15
N GLN A 31 9.25 13.28 -3.33
CA GLN A 31 9.64 14.56 -3.86
C GLN A 31 8.86 14.76 -5.16
N ASN A 32 7.83 15.60 -5.14
CA ASN A 32 7.07 15.97 -6.35
C ASN A 32 7.84 16.97 -7.24
N VAL A 33 9.16 17.02 -7.09
CA VAL A 33 10.05 17.97 -7.75
C VAL A 33 11.09 17.16 -8.53
N GLY A 34 10.86 17.02 -9.84
CA GLY A 34 11.67 16.18 -10.73
C GLY A 34 10.88 15.03 -11.37
N ASP A 35 11.54 14.23 -12.20
CA ASP A 35 10.93 13.12 -12.94
C ASP A 35 10.95 11.84 -12.10
N CYS A 36 10.11 11.80 -11.05
CA CYS A 36 10.00 10.62 -10.20
C CYS A 36 9.07 9.57 -10.80
N GLN A 37 9.65 8.66 -11.57
CA GLN A 37 8.92 7.60 -12.28
C GLN A 37 8.03 6.70 -11.39
N TYR A 38 8.37 6.55 -10.11
CA TYR A 38 7.73 5.56 -9.22
C TYR A 38 6.97 6.17 -8.04
N CYS A 39 6.94 7.50 -7.91
CA CYS A 39 6.30 8.15 -6.76
C CYS A 39 4.80 7.86 -6.73
N ASP A 40 4.11 8.07 -7.85
CA ASP A 40 2.66 7.82 -7.96
C ASP A 40 2.31 6.34 -7.80
N LEU A 41 3.13 5.46 -8.39
CA LEU A 41 2.97 4.01 -8.27
C LEU A 41 3.12 3.55 -6.81
N THR A 42 4.12 4.07 -6.12
CA THR A 42 4.36 3.74 -4.70
C THR A 42 3.23 4.27 -3.83
N GLU A 43 2.78 5.51 -4.06
CA GLU A 43 1.65 6.08 -3.33
C GLU A 43 0.38 5.24 -3.51
N GLN A 44 0.09 4.82 -4.75
CA GLN A 44 -1.06 3.96 -5.03
C GLN A 44 -0.92 2.59 -4.34
N MET A 45 0.28 2.00 -4.35
CA MET A 45 0.54 0.71 -3.70
C MET A 45 0.27 0.80 -2.19
N LEU A 46 0.71 1.88 -1.55
CA LEU A 46 0.48 2.11 -0.12
C LEU A 46 -1.00 2.31 0.20
N LYS A 47 -1.74 3.05 -0.64
CA LYS A 47 -3.20 3.21 -0.50
C LYS A 47 -3.92 1.87 -0.58
N GLU A 48 -3.59 1.04 -1.59
CA GLU A 48 -4.18 -0.29 -1.73
C GLU A 48 -3.85 -1.20 -0.53
N LEU A 49 -2.67 -1.08 0.07
CA LEU A 49 -2.34 -1.82 1.29
C LEU A 49 -3.20 -1.38 2.49
N CYS A 50 -3.42 -0.08 2.67
CA CYS A 50 -4.26 0.44 3.75
C CYS A 50 -5.74 0.01 3.59
N GLU A 51 -6.22 -0.16 2.36
CA GLU A 51 -7.57 -0.70 2.10
C GLU A 51 -7.71 -2.19 2.48
N LEU A 52 -6.62 -2.96 2.47
CA LEU A 52 -6.63 -4.40 2.76
C LEU A 52 -6.60 -4.74 4.25
N ASN A 53 -6.18 -3.82 5.12
CA ASN A 53 -6.17 -4.04 6.57
C ASN A 53 -6.37 -2.73 7.36
N PRO A 54 -7.41 -2.63 8.21
CA PRO A 54 -7.74 -1.40 8.95
C PRO A 54 -6.71 -0.99 10.00
N LYS A 55 -5.71 -1.85 10.30
CA LYS A 55 -4.60 -1.51 11.19
C LYS A 55 -3.48 -0.75 10.48
N LEU A 56 -3.51 -0.64 9.15
CA LEU A 56 -2.56 0.14 8.38
C LEU A 56 -3.13 1.53 8.10
N SER A 57 -2.31 2.56 8.30
CA SER A 57 -2.68 3.97 8.04
C SER A 57 -1.51 4.76 7.47
#